data_AF-A0A1A9C7M1-F1
#
_entry.id   AF-A0A1A9C7M1-F1
#
_cell.length_a   1.000
_cell.length_b   1.000
_cell.length_c   1.000
_cell.angle_alpha   90.00
_cell.angle_beta   90.00
_cell.angle_gamma   90.00
#
_symmetry.space_group_name_H-M   'P 1'
#
loop_
_entity.id
_entity.type
_entity.pdbx_description
1 polymer ?
#
loop_
_entity_poly.entity_id
_entity_poly.type
_entity_poly.pdbx_seq_one_letter_code
_entity_poly.pdbx_strand_id
1 'polypeptide(L)'
;NWLTAFWLAVICRDTQRMTQLCEIPLDRLLSPPGAYDEYIYSWVDTLQTYWLRRPGLVEKLTNTLQMSHPDVARIAPRDLLDGVLYPPIHLFSRLIARDWDGFASGMVDALKLHQAYWTLNEDRASDIDGSIALGPLAMACWAYDGQVPLGVESDYLPKHLIEHSWLGEFPT
;
A
#
# COMPACT_ATOMS: atom_id res chain seq x y z
N ASN A 1 4.10 0.56 13.37
CA ASN A 1 3.99 -0.24 12.14
C ASN A 1 4.75 0.48 11.03
N TRP A 2 5.76 -0.14 10.41
CA TRP A 2 6.60 0.49 9.36
C TRP A 2 5.81 0.83 8.09
N LEU A 3 4.90 -0.06 7.66
CA LEU A 3 4.10 0.14 6.44
C LEU A 3 3.18 1.35 6.56
N THR A 4 2.50 1.51 7.71
CA THR A 4 1.68 2.70 7.99
C THR A 4 2.50 3.98 7.89
N ALA A 5 3.68 4.02 8.51
CA ALA A 5 4.56 5.20 8.46
C ALA A 5 5.03 5.49 7.03
N PHE A 6 5.35 4.44 6.26
CA PHE A 6 5.76 4.57 4.87
C PHE A 6 4.62 5.09 3.97
N TRP A 7 3.39 4.59 4.14
CA TRP A 7 2.22 5.11 3.41
C TRP A 7 1.94 6.57 3.70
N LEU A 8 1.99 6.97 4.98
CA LEU A 8 1.84 8.38 5.35
C LEU A 8 2.94 9.24 4.71
N ALA A 9 4.19 8.78 4.70
CA ALA A 9 5.29 9.48 4.05
C ALA A 9 5.08 9.61 2.52
N VAL A 10 4.56 8.56 1.87
CA VAL A 10 4.18 8.59 0.44
C VAL A 10 3.08 9.61 0.20
N ILE A 11 2.00 9.59 0.98
CA ILE A 11 0.85 10.48 0.81
C ILE A 11 1.26 11.93 1.01
N CYS A 12 2.12 12.22 1.99
CA CYS A 12 2.64 13.57 2.23
C CYS A 12 3.80 13.96 1.29
N ARG A 13 4.26 13.06 0.40
CA ARG A 13 5.47 13.24 -0.44
C ARG A 13 6.70 13.65 0.37
N ASP A 14 6.80 13.18 1.61
CA ASP A 14 7.96 13.43 2.48
C ASP A 14 9.12 12.50 2.06
N THR A 15 9.80 12.88 0.98
CA THR A 15 10.89 12.10 0.39
C THR A 15 12.05 11.85 1.35
N GLN A 16 12.30 12.77 2.28
CA GLN A 16 13.29 12.61 3.33
C GLN A 16 12.89 11.48 4.27
N ARG A 17 11.63 11.47 4.74
CA ARG A 17 11.12 10.41 5.63
C ARG A 17 11.07 9.06 4.94
N MET A 18 10.64 9.01 3.69
CA MET A 18 10.64 7.79 2.90
C MET A 18 12.05 7.19 2.82
N THR A 19 13.06 8.04 2.55
CA THR A 19 14.47 7.60 2.49
C THR A 19 14.95 7.07 3.84
N GLN A 20 14.71 7.80 4.93
CA GLN A 20 15.08 7.38 6.28
C GLN A 20 14.44 6.04 6.66
N LEU A 21 13.15 5.84 6.34
CA LEU A 21 12.45 4.57 6.59
C LEU A 21 13.04 3.42 5.79
N CYS A 22 13.43 3.66 4.54
CA CYS A 22 14.01 2.63 3.68
C CYS A 22 15.48 2.29 3.99
N GLU A 23 16.17 3.15 4.72
CA GLU A 23 17.54 2.88 5.20
C GLU A 23 17.56 1.99 6.45
N ILE A 24 16.43 1.79 7.13
CA ILE A 24 16.33 0.91 8.29
C ILE A 24 16.61 -0.54 7.85
N PRO A 25 17.64 -1.21 8.39
CA PRO A 25 17.94 -2.61 8.09
C PRO A 25 16.75 -3.53 8.42
N LEU A 26 16.46 -4.50 7.53
CA LEU A 26 15.31 -5.40 7.67
C LEU A 26 15.36 -6.23 8.96
N ASP A 27 16.55 -6.64 9.42
CA ASP A 27 16.77 -7.37 10.67
C ASP A 27 16.26 -6.60 11.89
N ARG A 28 16.23 -5.26 11.83
CA ARG A 28 15.66 -4.41 12.89
C ARG A 28 14.14 -4.28 12.82
N LEU A 29 13.55 -4.64 11.68
CA LEU A 29 12.10 -4.64 11.48
C LEU A 29 11.50 -6.02 11.77
N LEU A 30 12.33 -7.07 11.88
CA LEU A 30 11.90 -8.40 12.24
C LEU A 30 11.28 -8.40 13.65
N SER A 31 10.06 -8.90 13.72
CA SER A 31 9.44 -9.28 14.99
C SER A 31 9.83 -10.73 15.33
N PRO A 32 9.59 -11.17 16.58
CA PRO A 32 9.81 -12.57 16.95
C PRO A 32 9.15 -13.54 15.96
N PRO A 33 9.76 -14.71 15.69
CA PRO A 33 9.20 -15.71 14.79
C PRO A 33 7.74 -16.03 15.13
N GLY A 34 6.86 -16.02 14.13
CA GLY A 34 5.43 -16.28 14.29
C GLY A 34 4.57 -15.08 14.70
N ALA A 35 5.14 -13.88 14.87
CA ALA A 35 4.36 -12.67 15.17
C ALA A 35 3.60 -12.10 13.96
N TYR A 36 4.15 -12.27 12.75
CA TYR A 36 3.59 -11.77 11.49
C TYR A 36 3.91 -12.74 10.36
N ASP A 37 3.08 -12.75 9.31
CA ASP A 37 3.41 -13.49 8.09
C ASP A 37 4.68 -12.94 7.45
N GLU A 38 5.51 -13.85 6.95
CA GLU A 38 6.82 -13.51 6.40
C GLU A 38 6.73 -12.59 5.16
N TYR A 39 5.61 -12.61 4.43
CA TYR A 39 5.41 -11.75 3.26
C TYR A 39 5.53 -10.27 3.60
N ILE A 40 5.23 -9.87 4.84
CA ILE A 40 5.35 -8.47 5.28
C ILE A 40 6.79 -7.99 5.14
N TYR A 41 7.77 -8.83 5.51
CA TYR A 41 9.18 -8.48 5.38
C TYR A 41 9.63 -8.44 3.92
N SER A 42 9.16 -9.38 3.09
CA SER A 42 9.40 -9.33 1.64
C SER A 42 8.79 -8.07 1.02
N TRP A 43 7.62 -7.66 1.52
CA TRP A 43 6.95 -6.45 1.04
C TRP A 43 7.71 -5.19 1.41
N VAL A 44 8.17 -5.07 2.66
CA VAL A 44 9.05 -3.97 3.08
C VAL A 44 10.32 -3.94 2.23
N ASP A 45 10.99 -5.08 2.04
CA ASP A 45 12.20 -5.20 1.22
C ASP A 45 11.98 -4.74 -0.23
N THR A 46 10.83 -5.08 -0.80
CA THR A 46 10.41 -4.62 -2.14
C THR A 46 10.26 -3.10 -2.19
N LEU A 47 9.58 -2.49 -1.21
CA LEU A 47 9.40 -1.04 -1.14
C LEU A 47 10.72 -0.30 -0.92
N GLN A 48 11.59 -0.81 -0.03
CA GLN A 48 12.94 -0.29 0.17
C GLN A 48 13.77 -0.35 -1.10
N THR A 49 13.70 -1.47 -1.81
CA THR A 49 14.43 -1.69 -3.06
C THR A 49 13.96 -0.73 -4.15
N TYR A 50 12.65 -0.55 -4.30
CA TYR A 50 12.08 0.40 -5.24
C TYR A 50 12.52 1.83 -4.92
N TRP A 51 12.28 2.29 -3.69
CA TRP A 51 12.54 3.68 -3.31
C TRP A 51 14.02 4.05 -3.40
N LEU A 52 14.89 3.19 -2.88
CA LEU A 52 16.35 3.42 -2.90
C LEU A 52 17.01 3.01 -4.23
N ARG A 53 16.21 2.61 -5.22
CA ARG A 53 16.67 2.19 -6.56
C ARG A 53 17.74 1.10 -6.51
N ARG A 54 17.58 0.14 -5.59
CA ARG A 54 18.47 -1.02 -5.47
C ARG A 54 18.14 -2.05 -6.56
N PRO A 55 19.11 -2.89 -6.99
CA PRO A 55 18.85 -3.96 -7.94
C PRO A 55 17.93 -5.05 -7.35
N GLY A 56 17.30 -5.84 -8.23
CA GLY A 56 16.50 -7.02 -7.82
C GLY A 56 15.02 -6.76 -7.51
N LEU A 57 14.48 -5.60 -7.88
CA LEU A 57 13.08 -5.24 -7.60
C LEU A 57 12.06 -6.30 -8.07
N VAL A 58 12.21 -6.79 -9.30
CA VAL A 58 11.28 -7.76 -9.90
C VAL A 58 11.27 -9.08 -9.13
N GLU A 59 12.44 -9.58 -8.73
CA GLU A 59 12.57 -10.81 -7.94
C GLU A 59 11.90 -10.66 -6.57
N LYS A 60 12.18 -9.56 -5.87
CA LYS A 60 11.59 -9.27 -4.55
C LYS A 60 10.07 -9.14 -4.62
N LEU A 61 9.55 -8.40 -5.62
CA LEU A 61 8.12 -8.25 -5.82
C LEU A 61 7.45 -9.59 -6.17
N THR A 62 8.08 -10.41 -6.99
CA THR A 62 7.59 -11.77 -7.32
C THR A 62 7.50 -12.62 -6.05
N ASN A 63 8.53 -12.59 -5.22
CA ASN A 63 8.53 -13.30 -3.94
C ASN A 63 7.43 -12.78 -3.00
N THR A 64 7.24 -11.46 -2.90
CA THR A 64 6.14 -10.88 -2.11
C THR A 64 4.78 -11.36 -2.59
N LEU A 65 4.53 -11.39 -3.90
CA LEU A 65 3.26 -11.87 -4.47
C LEU A 65 3.03 -13.35 -4.16
N GLN A 66 4.06 -14.19 -4.23
CA GLN A 66 3.97 -15.60 -3.88
C GLN A 66 3.70 -15.82 -2.39
N MET A 67 4.40 -15.08 -1.52
CA MET A 67 4.27 -15.23 -0.07
C MET A 67 2.99 -14.62 0.50
N SER A 68 2.42 -13.62 -0.18
CA SER A 68 1.13 -13.02 0.19
C SER A 68 -0.08 -13.81 -0.33
N HIS A 69 0.13 -14.95 -1.00
CA HIS A 69 -0.98 -15.81 -1.44
C HIS A 69 -1.74 -16.38 -0.21
N PRO A 70 -3.08 -16.45 -0.24
CA PRO A 70 -3.88 -16.97 0.88
C PRO A 70 -3.55 -18.40 1.33
N ASP A 71 -2.93 -19.21 0.46
CA ASP A 71 -2.49 -20.56 0.80
C ASP A 71 -1.13 -20.60 1.55
N VAL A 72 -0.39 -19.49 1.51
CA VAL A 72 0.95 -19.33 2.10
C VAL A 72 0.89 -18.50 3.37
N ALA A 73 0.20 -17.36 3.33
CA ALA A 73 -0.05 -16.53 4.50
C ALA A 73 -1.04 -17.25 5.44
N ARG A 74 -0.67 -17.40 6.71
CA ARG A 74 -1.40 -18.20 7.71
C ARG A 74 -1.66 -17.46 9.01
N ILE A 75 -0.96 -16.37 9.28
CA ILE A 75 -1.07 -15.63 10.54
C ILE A 75 -2.17 -14.57 10.45
N ALA A 76 -2.18 -13.77 9.39
CA ALA A 76 -3.22 -12.78 9.14
C ALA A 76 -4.56 -13.47 8.81
N PRO A 77 -5.68 -13.00 9.39
CA PRO A 77 -7.01 -13.42 8.97
C PRO A 77 -7.20 -13.21 7.46
N ARG A 78 -7.82 -14.19 6.80
CA ARG A 78 -7.96 -14.20 5.34
C ARG A 78 -8.69 -12.98 4.79
N ASP A 79 -9.75 -12.56 5.50
CA ASP A 79 -10.53 -11.38 5.13
C ASP A 79 -9.72 -10.08 5.28
N LEU A 80 -8.85 -9.98 6.28
CA LEU A 80 -7.92 -8.85 6.43
C LEU A 80 -6.86 -8.85 5.31
N LEU A 81 -6.31 -10.03 5.00
CA LEU A 81 -5.33 -10.18 3.93
C LEU A 81 -5.93 -9.75 2.58
N ASP A 82 -7.07 -10.34 2.21
CA ASP A 82 -7.76 -10.07 0.95
C ASP A 82 -8.28 -8.62 0.89
N GLY A 83 -8.86 -8.13 2.00
CA GLY A 83 -9.54 -6.84 2.08
C GLY A 83 -8.63 -5.62 2.15
N VAL A 84 -7.47 -5.75 2.81
CA VAL A 84 -6.66 -4.59 3.22
C VAL A 84 -5.18 -4.74 2.87
N LEU A 85 -4.58 -5.92 3.13
CA LEU A 85 -3.12 -6.06 3.08
C LEU A 85 -2.57 -6.41 1.70
N TYR A 86 -3.28 -7.25 0.93
CA TYR A 86 -2.90 -7.65 -0.43
C TYR A 86 -3.14 -6.57 -1.51
N PRO A 87 -4.26 -5.81 -1.50
CA PRO A 87 -4.54 -4.82 -2.55
C PRO A 87 -3.39 -3.84 -2.90
N PRO A 88 -2.65 -3.24 -1.94
CA PRO A 88 -1.52 -2.38 -2.29
C PRO A 88 -0.36 -3.11 -2.99
N ILE A 89 -0.13 -4.39 -2.66
CA ILE A 89 0.88 -5.23 -3.34
C ILE A 89 0.46 -5.46 -4.79
N HIS A 90 -0.82 -5.78 -5.00
CA HIS A 90 -1.39 -5.97 -6.34
C HIS A 90 -1.27 -4.71 -7.19
N LEU A 91 -1.72 -3.56 -6.68
CA LEU A 91 -1.64 -2.27 -7.35
C LEU A 91 -0.20 -1.90 -7.71
N PHE A 92 0.73 -2.10 -6.78
CA PHE A 92 2.14 -1.84 -7.03
C PHE A 92 2.71 -2.72 -8.15
N SER A 93 2.32 -4.00 -8.22
CA SER A 93 2.75 -4.88 -9.32
C SER A 93 2.30 -4.36 -10.69
N ARG A 94 1.09 -3.81 -10.80
CA ARG A 94 0.56 -3.19 -12.02
C ARG A 94 1.31 -1.91 -12.36
N LEU A 95 1.60 -1.07 -11.35
CA LEU A 95 2.38 0.15 -11.50
C LEU A 95 3.78 -0.14 -12.07
N ILE A 96 4.49 -1.13 -11.51
CA ILE A 96 5.82 -1.54 -11.98
C ILE A 96 5.76 -2.13 -13.40
N ALA A 97 4.73 -2.91 -13.71
CA ALA A 97 4.51 -3.47 -15.05
C ALA A 97 4.06 -2.42 -16.08
N ARG A 98 3.72 -1.20 -15.66
CA ARG A 98 3.09 -0.15 -16.49
C ARG A 98 1.77 -0.59 -17.14
N ASP A 99 1.05 -1.46 -16.43
CA ASP A 99 -0.27 -1.97 -16.81
C ASP A 99 -1.35 -1.03 -16.27
N TRP A 100 -1.63 0.06 -17.00
CA TRP A 100 -2.52 1.13 -16.53
C TRP A 100 -3.99 0.71 -16.47
N ASP A 101 -4.45 -0.08 -17.43
CA ASP A 101 -5.80 -0.64 -17.42
C ASP A 101 -5.96 -1.60 -16.25
N GLY A 102 -4.96 -2.47 -16.01
CA GLY A 102 -4.92 -3.36 -14.86
C GLY A 102 -4.82 -2.60 -13.53
N PHE A 103 -4.09 -1.49 -13.48
CA PHE A 103 -4.03 -0.63 -12.29
C PHE A 103 -5.38 0.02 -11.98
N ALA A 104 -6.05 0.60 -12.97
CA ALA A 104 -7.34 1.24 -12.80
C ALA A 104 -8.42 0.23 -12.36
N SER A 105 -8.48 -0.95 -13.00
CA SER A 105 -9.38 -2.03 -12.58
C SER A 105 -9.04 -2.50 -11.16
N GLY A 106 -7.76 -2.72 -10.87
CA GLY A 106 -7.29 -3.13 -9.55
C GLY A 106 -7.60 -2.11 -8.46
N MET A 107 -7.62 -0.81 -8.78
CA MET A 107 -7.99 0.24 -7.84
C MET A 107 -9.47 0.17 -7.47
N VAL A 108 -10.34 -0.03 -8.46
CA VAL A 108 -11.77 -0.24 -8.22
C VAL A 108 -12.00 -1.47 -7.32
N ASP A 109 -11.30 -2.57 -7.60
CA ASP A 109 -11.43 -3.79 -6.81
C ASP A 109 -10.88 -3.60 -5.39
N ALA A 110 -9.74 -2.93 -5.22
CA ALA A 110 -9.16 -2.61 -3.92
C ALA A 110 -10.14 -1.81 -3.04
N LEU A 111 -10.84 -0.84 -3.61
CA LEU A 111 -11.81 -0.03 -2.88
C LEU A 111 -13.06 -0.82 -2.47
N LYS A 112 -13.56 -1.70 -3.35
CA LYS A 112 -14.67 -2.61 -3.02
C LYS A 112 -14.29 -3.58 -1.91
N LEU A 113 -13.08 -4.13 -1.96
CA LEU A 113 -12.54 -5.03 -0.94
C LEU A 113 -12.36 -4.34 0.41
N HIS A 114 -11.82 -3.11 0.40
CA HIS A 114 -11.68 -2.27 1.60
C HIS A 114 -13.05 -2.00 2.22
N GLN A 115 -14.03 -1.55 1.42
CA GLN A 115 -15.40 -1.33 1.90
C GLN A 115 -15.98 -2.60 2.50
N ALA A 116 -15.93 -3.73 1.78
CA ALA A 116 -16.49 -4.99 2.24
C ALA A 116 -15.87 -5.45 3.57
N TYR A 117 -14.56 -5.28 3.76
CA TYR A 117 -13.87 -5.63 5.00
C TYR A 117 -14.35 -4.75 6.18
N TRP A 118 -14.36 -3.42 5.98
CA TRP A 118 -14.67 -2.47 7.05
C TRP A 118 -16.16 -2.38 7.38
N THR A 119 -17.06 -2.74 6.45
CA THR A 119 -18.51 -2.78 6.73
C THR A 119 -19.01 -4.17 7.13
N LEU A 120 -18.13 -5.15 7.37
CA LEU A 120 -18.54 -6.53 7.65
C LEU A 120 -19.34 -6.68 8.95
N ASN A 121 -19.05 -5.86 9.95
CA ASN A 121 -19.72 -5.83 11.24
C ASN A 121 -19.64 -4.43 11.87
N GLU A 122 -20.42 -4.20 12.93
CA GLU A 122 -20.53 -2.90 13.59
C GLU A 122 -19.20 -2.42 14.17
N ASP A 123 -18.41 -3.33 14.77
CA ASP A 123 -17.11 -2.99 15.34
C ASP A 123 -16.18 -2.39 14.29
N ARG A 124 -16.03 -3.05 13.13
CA ARG A 124 -15.20 -2.54 12.02
C ARG A 124 -15.78 -1.29 11.39
N ALA A 125 -17.11 -1.20 11.26
CA ALA A 125 -17.75 -0.05 10.63
C ALA A 125 -17.56 1.24 11.43
N SER A 126 -17.36 1.11 12.75
CA SER A 126 -17.08 2.22 13.66
C SER A 126 -15.58 2.57 13.77
N ASP A 127 -14.69 1.77 13.19
CA ASP A 127 -13.24 1.97 13.27
C ASP A 127 -12.78 3.07 12.30
N ILE A 128 -11.98 4.00 12.81
CA ILE A 128 -11.45 5.12 12.04
C ILE A 128 -10.48 4.66 10.93
N ASP A 129 -9.81 3.52 11.12
CA ASP A 129 -8.91 2.96 10.12
C ASP A 129 -9.65 2.55 8.83
N GLY A 130 -10.97 2.36 8.89
CA GLY A 130 -11.82 2.11 7.73
C GLY A 130 -12.14 3.35 6.90
N SER A 131 -11.92 4.56 7.41
CA SER A 131 -12.30 5.80 6.74
C SER A 131 -11.51 6.08 5.46
N ILE A 132 -10.28 5.57 5.37
CA ILE A 132 -9.37 5.78 4.23
C ILE A 132 -8.73 4.45 3.84
N ALA A 133 -8.69 4.17 2.54
CA ALA A 133 -7.95 3.03 2.02
C ALA A 133 -6.45 3.36 1.95
N LEU A 134 -5.75 3.37 3.09
CA LEU A 134 -4.40 3.95 3.22
C LEU A 134 -3.38 3.42 2.20
N GLY A 135 -3.32 2.10 2.01
CA GLY A 135 -2.44 1.48 1.02
C GLY A 135 -2.81 1.87 -0.42
N PRO A 136 -4.06 1.65 -0.85
CA PRO A 136 -4.55 2.13 -2.16
C PRO A 136 -4.36 3.63 -2.38
N LEU A 137 -4.55 4.48 -1.36
CA LEU A 137 -4.32 5.91 -1.43
C LEU A 137 -2.85 6.24 -1.70
N ALA A 138 -1.91 5.58 -1.03
CA ALA A 138 -0.49 5.74 -1.31
C ALA A 138 -0.15 5.33 -2.76
N MET A 139 -0.76 4.26 -3.29
CA MET A 139 -0.58 3.86 -4.68
C MET A 139 -1.18 4.88 -5.66
N ALA A 140 -2.36 5.42 -5.34
CA ALA A 140 -2.99 6.48 -6.11
C ALA A 140 -2.12 7.74 -6.18
N CYS A 141 -1.47 8.10 -5.07
CA CYS A 141 -0.51 9.21 -5.00
C CYS A 141 0.68 8.98 -5.96
N TRP A 142 1.31 7.81 -5.91
CA TRP A 142 2.40 7.49 -6.85
C TRP A 142 1.96 7.44 -8.31
N ALA A 143 0.77 6.90 -8.59
CA ALA A 143 0.20 6.89 -9.94
C ALA A 143 -0.04 8.31 -10.45
N TYR A 144 -0.65 9.17 -9.63
CA TYR A 144 -0.89 10.58 -9.96
C TYR A 144 0.41 11.34 -10.24
N ASP A 145 1.42 11.20 -9.37
CA ASP A 145 2.73 11.83 -9.55
C ASP A 145 3.44 11.31 -10.82
N GLY A 146 3.13 10.07 -11.23
CA GLY A 146 3.56 9.45 -12.49
C GLY A 146 2.67 9.78 -13.70
N GLN A 147 1.70 10.70 -13.57
CA GLN A 147 0.74 11.09 -14.60
C GLN A 147 -0.14 9.93 -15.12
N VAL A 148 -0.36 8.91 -14.29
CA VAL A 148 -1.21 7.77 -14.59
C VAL A 148 -2.66 8.09 -14.16
N PRO A 149 -3.65 7.99 -15.07
CA PRO A 149 -5.05 8.16 -14.71
C PRO A 149 -5.52 7.08 -13.72
N LEU A 150 -6.18 7.49 -12.64
CA LEU A 150 -6.71 6.55 -11.63
C LEU A 150 -7.99 5.86 -12.08
N GLY A 151 -8.80 6.53 -12.91
CA GLY A 151 -10.05 5.97 -13.44
C GLY A 151 -11.17 5.80 -12.41
N VAL A 152 -11.02 6.32 -11.18
CA VAL A 152 -12.00 6.19 -10.10
C VAL A 152 -11.98 7.41 -9.16
N GLU A 153 -13.14 7.81 -8.68
CA GLU A 153 -13.33 8.73 -7.56
C GLU A 153 -14.01 7.98 -6.40
N SER A 154 -13.57 8.22 -5.17
CA SER A 154 -14.05 7.49 -3.99
C SER A 154 -13.80 8.30 -2.71
N ASP A 155 -14.73 8.23 -1.75
CA ASP A 155 -14.58 8.87 -0.43
C ASP A 155 -13.40 8.28 0.37
N TYR A 156 -13.04 7.01 0.10
CA TYR A 156 -11.85 6.37 0.68
C TYR A 156 -10.53 6.87 0.09
N LEU A 157 -10.58 7.69 -0.97
CA LEU A 157 -9.44 8.28 -1.67
C LEU A 157 -9.58 9.82 -1.73
N PRO A 158 -9.29 10.54 -0.62
CA PRO A 158 -9.47 11.99 -0.58
C PRO A 158 -8.69 12.69 -1.69
N LYS A 159 -9.41 13.33 -2.61
CA LYS A 159 -8.87 13.95 -3.83
C LYS A 159 -7.70 14.90 -3.57
N HIS A 160 -7.81 15.76 -2.55
CA HIS A 160 -6.77 16.74 -2.22
C HIS A 160 -5.47 16.09 -1.72
N LEU A 161 -5.54 14.88 -1.13
CA LEU A 161 -4.36 14.11 -0.76
C LEU A 161 -3.71 13.46 -1.98
N ILE A 162 -4.49 13.04 -2.98
CA ILE A 162 -3.93 12.52 -4.24
C ILE A 162 -3.26 13.64 -5.02
N GLU A 163 -3.95 14.75 -5.21
CA GLU A 163 -3.52 15.84 -6.09
C GLU A 163 -2.45 16.75 -5.47
N HIS A 164 -2.09 16.50 -4.21
CA HIS A 164 -1.11 17.30 -3.48
C HIS A 164 -1.55 18.78 -3.38
N SER A 165 -2.85 19.01 -3.15
CA SER A 165 -3.48 20.33 -3.18
C SER A 165 -4.07 20.76 -1.83
N TRP A 166 -3.56 20.20 -0.72
CA TRP A 166 -4.07 20.51 0.61
C TRP A 166 -3.74 21.94 1.08
N LEU A 167 -4.70 22.54 1.77
CA LEU A 167 -4.66 23.92 2.25
C LEU A 167 -3.46 24.16 3.18
N GLY A 168 -2.63 25.16 2.87
CA GLY A 168 -1.60 25.69 3.76
C GLY A 168 -0.15 25.35 3.43
N GLU A 169 0.12 24.39 2.54
CA GLU A 169 1.51 24.05 2.13
C GLU A 169 1.88 24.51 0.71
N PHE A 170 0.90 24.76 -0.17
CA PHE A 170 1.14 25.21 -1.56
C PHE A 170 0.42 26.52 -1.85
N PRO A 171 1.02 27.43 -2.66
CA PRO A 171 0.34 28.66 -3.06
C PRO A 171 -0.92 28.31 -3.87
N THR A 172 -2.02 28.94 -3.47
CA THR A 172 -3.34 28.86 -4.14
C THR A 172 -3.46 29.90 -5.24
#